data_AF-A0A9E3W910-F1
#
_entry.id   AF-A0A9E3W910-F1
#
_cell.length_a   1.000
_cell.length_b   1.000
_cell.length_c   1.000
_cell.angle_alpha   90.00
_cell.angle_beta   90.00
_cell.angle_gamma   90.00
#
_symmetry.space_group_name_H-M   'P 1'
#
loop_
_entity.id
_entity.type
_entity.pdbx_description
1 polymer ?
#
loop_
_entity_poly.entity_id
_entity_poly.type
_entity_poly.pdbx_seq_one_letter_code
_entity_poly.pdbx_strand_id
1 'polypeptide(L)' 'RNDRAQNARTEALNLIRNRKGGVPHIVSVTAEPLPTRLAALALGTGDLDCVYHFALNELHTAVIKSDNETQLEMLETLIN' A
#
# COMPACT_ATOMS: atom_id res chain seq x y z
N ARG A 1 8.07 7.05 -5.17
CA ARG A 1 7.77 8.49 -5.01
C ARG A 1 6.25 8.63 -5.03
N ASN A 2 5.71 9.63 -4.31
CA ASN A 2 4.25 9.75 -4.07
C ASN A 2 3.46 10.06 -5.36
N ASP A 3 4.07 10.78 -6.30
CA ASP A 3 3.54 11.05 -7.64
C ASP A 3 3.12 9.77 -8.40
N ARG A 4 3.97 8.74 -8.39
CA ARG A 4 3.68 7.48 -9.09
C ARG A 4 2.61 6.63 -8.39
N ALA A 5 2.45 6.78 -7.07
CA ALA A 5 1.38 6.12 -6.33
C ALA A 5 -0.01 6.63 -6.77
N GLN A 6 -0.12 7.91 -7.13
CA GLN A 6 -1.38 8.49 -7.61
C GLN A 6 -1.81 7.96 -9.00
N ASN A 7 -0.85 7.54 -9.83
CA ASN A 7 -1.18 6.93 -11.13
C ASN A 7 -1.94 5.60 -10.93
N ALA A 8 -1.46 4.74 -10.03
CA ALA A 8 -2.14 3.48 -9.71
C ALA A 8 -3.58 3.70 -9.22
N ARG A 9 -3.81 4.75 -8.42
CA ARG A 9 -5.16 5.14 -7.97
C ARG A 9 -6.04 5.62 -9.12
N THR A 10 -5.47 6.42 -10.02
CA THR A 10 -6.21 6.93 -11.19
C THR A 10 -6.61 5.78 -12.13
N GLU A 11 -5.70 4.83 -12.37
CA GLU A 11 -5.98 3.62 -13.15
C GLU A 11 -7.07 2.76 -12.50
N ALA A 12 -6.98 2.54 -11.19
CA ALA A 12 -7.99 1.83 -10.42
C ALA A 12 -9.38 2.48 -10.51
N LEU A 13 -9.46 3.80 -10.30
CA LEU A 13 -10.71 4.55 -10.43
C LEU A 13 -11.30 4.46 -11.83
N ASN A 14 -10.47 4.42 -12.87
CA ASN A 14 -10.94 4.23 -14.24
C ASN A 14 -11.56 2.85 -14.45
N LEU A 15 -10.95 1.79 -13.90
CA LEU A 15 -11.51 0.43 -13.94
C LEU A 15 -12.86 0.38 -13.20
N ILE A 16 -12.91 0.95 -12.00
CA ILE A 16 -14.13 1.01 -11.19
C ILE A 16 -15.24 1.77 -11.94
N ARG A 17 -14.95 2.92 -12.54
CA ARG A 17 -15.97 3.76 -13.21
C ARG A 17 -16.52 3.15 -14.49
N ASN A 18 -15.70 2.43 -15.25
CA ASN A 18 -16.08 1.95 -16.59
C ASN A 18 -16.50 0.47 -16.64
N ARG A 19 -16.43 -0.25 -15.52
CA ARG A 19 -16.83 -1.66 -15.48
C ARG A 19 -18.31 -1.86 -15.83
N LYS A 20 -18.61 -3.01 -16.42
CA LYS A 20 -19.98 -3.56 -16.50
C LYS A 20 -19.99 -4.89 -15.75
N GLY A 21 -20.61 -4.90 -14.56
CA GLY A 21 -20.60 -6.06 -13.65
C GLY A 21 -19.78 -5.80 -12.38
N GLY A 22 -19.32 -6.89 -11.74
CA GLY A 22 -18.50 -6.83 -10.53
C GLY A 22 -17.18 -6.09 -10.74
N VAL A 23 -16.66 -5.45 -9.68
CA VAL A 23 -15.32 -4.85 -9.71
C VAL A 23 -14.30 -5.99 -9.73
N PRO A 24 -13.26 -5.93 -10.60
CA PRO A 24 -12.14 -6.87 -10.50
C PRO A 24 -11.36 -6.64 -9.21
N HIS A 25 -10.49 -7.58 -8.82
CA HIS A 25 -9.55 -7.31 -7.74
C HIS A 25 -8.52 -6.27 -8.18
N ILE A 26 -8.39 -5.20 -7.42
CA ILE A 26 -7.47 -4.10 -7.69
C ILE A 26 -6.44 -4.06 -6.57
N VAL A 27 -5.21 -4.47 -6.86
CA VAL A 27 -4.15 -4.58 -5.87
C VAL A 27 -2.89 -3.87 -6.36
N SER A 28 -2.05 -3.45 -5.42
CA SER A 28 -0.71 -2.94 -5.72
C SER A 28 0.35 -3.83 -5.09
N VAL A 29 1.41 -4.13 -5.84
CA VAL A 29 2.58 -4.89 -5.34
C VAL A 29 3.77 -3.94 -5.32
N THR A 30 4.47 -3.86 -4.19
CA THR A 30 5.55 -2.89 -3.99
C THR A 30 6.74 -3.46 -3.23
N ALA A 31 7.91 -2.86 -3.47
CA ALA A 31 9.16 -3.09 -2.76
C ALA A 31 9.62 -1.84 -1.98
N GLU A 32 8.66 -0.98 -1.61
CA GLU A 32 8.94 0.24 -0.87
C GLU A 32 9.36 -0.05 0.57
N PRO A 33 10.59 0.34 0.98
CA PRO A 33 11.10 0.00 2.32
C PRO A 33 10.63 0.96 3.43
N LEU A 34 9.95 2.06 3.09
CA LEU A 34 9.51 3.06 4.08
C LEU A 34 8.01 2.90 4.40
N PRO A 35 7.64 2.53 5.64
CA PRO A 35 6.25 2.46 6.08
C PRO A 35 5.41 3.70 5.76
N THR A 36 5.97 4.90 5.93
CA THR A 36 5.27 6.16 5.59
C THR A 36 4.93 6.29 4.10
N ARG A 37 5.72 5.68 3.21
CA ARG A 37 5.45 5.67 1.77
C ARG A 37 4.52 4.53 1.37
N LEU A 38 4.53 3.42 2.11
CA LEU A 38 3.48 2.38 2.01
C LEU A 38 2.13 2.95 2.41
N ALA A 39 2.09 3.75 3.48
CA ALA A 39 0.88 4.42 3.95
C ALA A 39 0.25 5.33 2.88
N ALA A 40 1.05 6.04 2.08
CA ALA A 40 0.53 6.84 0.97
C ALA A 40 -0.19 6.02 -0.12
N LEU A 41 0.13 4.72 -0.24
CA LEU A 41 -0.57 3.78 -1.13
C LEU A 41 -1.76 3.15 -0.42
N ALA A 42 -1.54 2.57 0.76
CA ALA A 42 -2.48 1.73 1.50
C ALA A 42 -3.56 2.52 2.26
N LEU A 43 -3.27 3.73 2.73
CA LEU A 43 -4.26 4.61 3.38
C LEU A 43 -5.07 5.32 2.28
N GLY A 44 -6.20 4.74 1.94
CA GLY A 44 -7.16 5.19 0.95
C GLY A 44 -8.30 4.19 0.92
N THR A 45 -9.54 4.64 0.75
CA THR A 45 -10.69 3.73 0.71
C THR A 45 -11.28 3.71 -0.68
N GLY A 46 -11.47 2.49 -1.21
CA GLY A 46 -12.28 2.24 -2.40
C GLY A 46 -11.56 2.29 -3.74
N ASP A 47 -10.26 2.62 -3.79
CA ASP A 47 -9.42 2.59 -4.98
C ASP A 47 -8.53 1.33 -5.06
N LEU A 48 -7.93 0.89 -3.94
CA LEU A 48 -7.20 -0.39 -3.87
C LEU A 48 -7.89 -1.32 -2.85
N ASP A 49 -7.98 -2.61 -3.19
CA ASP A 49 -8.44 -3.65 -2.27
C ASP A 49 -7.37 -3.95 -1.22
N CYS A 50 -6.09 -4.00 -1.64
CA CYS A 50 -4.96 -4.33 -0.77
C CYS A 50 -3.62 -3.91 -1.39
N VAL A 51 -2.61 -3.70 -0.54
CA VAL A 51 -1.21 -3.51 -0.93
C VAL A 51 -0.38 -4.68 -0.45
N TYR A 52 0.30 -5.35 -1.38
CA TYR A 52 1.22 -6.45 -1.10
C TYR A 52 2.66 -5.95 -1.11
N HIS A 53 3.37 -6.20 -0.01
CA HIS A 53 4.81 -5.98 0.05
C HIS A 53 5.55 -7.27 -0.31
N PHE A 54 6.53 -7.19 -1.20
CA PHE A 54 7.23 -8.39 -1.70
C PHE A 54 8.05 -9.14 -0.62
N ALA A 55 8.41 -8.46 0.46
CA ALA A 55 9.25 -8.96 1.55
C ALA A 55 8.74 -8.42 2.90
N LEU A 56 7.45 -8.64 3.21
CA LEU A 56 6.77 -8.03 4.36
C LEU A 56 7.43 -8.42 5.69
N ASN A 57 7.77 -9.71 5.85
CA ASN A 57 8.38 -10.23 7.07
C ASN A 57 9.78 -9.65 7.29
N GLU A 58 10.55 -9.53 6.22
CA GLU A 58 11.89 -8.94 6.22
C GLU A 58 11.82 -7.44 6.54
N LEU A 59 10.84 -6.72 5.97
CA LEU A 59 10.59 -5.31 6.27
C LEU A 59 10.24 -5.11 7.74
N HIS A 60 9.32 -5.91 8.27
CA HIS A 60 8.91 -5.86 9.68
C HIS A 60 10.11 -6.06 10.62
N THR A 61 10.92 -7.09 10.35
CA THR A 61 12.17 -7.35 11.08
C THR A 61 13.15 -6.19 10.98
N ALA A 62 13.29 -5.58 9.79
CA ALA A 62 14.20 -4.45 9.58
C ALA A 62 13.76 -3.19 10.34
N VAL A 63 12.45 -2.92 10.39
CA VAL A 63 11.89 -1.77 11.13
C VAL A 63 12.07 -1.97 12.63
N ILE A 64 11.83 -3.17 13.17
CA ILE A 64 12.14 -3.51 14.58
C ILE A 64 13.62 -3.26 14.89
N LYS A 65 14.53 -3.74 14.04
CA LYS A 65 15.99 -3.54 14.23
C LYS A 65 16.44 -2.09 14.08
N SER A 66 15.65 -1.24 13.44
CA SER A 66 15.96 0.18 13.26
C SER A 66 15.69 1.03 14.50
N ASP A 67 15.05 0.46 15.52
CA ASP A 67 14.68 1.12 16.78
C ASP A 67 13.88 2.42 16.56
N ASN A 68 13.04 2.42 15.52
CA ASN A 68 12.21 3.56 15.14
C ASN A 68 10.74 3.24 15.42
N GLU A 69 10.29 3.59 16.62
CA GLU A 69 8.92 3.35 17.09
C GLU A 69 7.87 3.93 16.14
N THR A 70 8.07 5.14 15.62
CA THR A 70 7.12 5.77 14.69
C THR A 70 6.94 5.00 13.39
N GLN A 71 8.02 4.43 12.83
CA GLN A 71 7.93 3.60 11.63
C GLN A 71 7.29 2.24 11.94
N LEU A 72 7.54 1.68 13.12
CA LEU A 72 6.94 0.42 13.55
C LEU A 72 5.43 0.57 13.75
N GLU A 73 5.00 1.59 14.49
CA GLU A 73 3.57 1.90 14.69
C GLU A 73 2.85 2.12 13.36
N MET A 74 3.48 2.86 12.43
CA MET A 74 2.93 3.05 11.09
C MET A 74 2.78 1.72 10.35
N LEU A 75 3.81 0.88 10.37
CA LEU A 75 3.76 -0.42 9.70
C LEU A 75 2.69 -1.35 10.30
N GLU A 76 2.61 -1.42 11.63
CA GLU A 76 1.58 -2.18 12.35
C GLU A 76 0.17 -1.69 12.00
N THR A 77 -0.04 -0.37 11.90
CA THR A 77 -1.34 0.19 11.49
C THR A 77 -1.75 -0.25 10.08
N LEU A 78 -0.80 -0.55 9.19
CA LEU A 78 -1.08 -1.00 7.82
C LEU A 78 -1.32 -2.51 7.71
N ILE A 79 -0.86 -3.30 8.69
CA ILE A 79 -0.94 -4.77 8.67
C ILE A 79 -2.16 -5.28 9.45
N ASN A 80 -2.58 -4.56 10.51
CA ASN A 80 -3.71 -4.90 11.37
C ASN A 80 -5.07 -4.54 10.75
#